data_AF-A0AA36HJX0-F1
#
_entry.id   AF-A0AA36HJX0-F1
#
_cell.length_a   1.000
_cell.length_b   1.000
_cell.length_c   1.000
_cell.angle_alpha   90.00
_cell.angle_beta   90.00
_cell.angle_gamma   90.00
#
_symmetry.space_group_name_H-M   'P 1'
#
loop_
_entity.id
_entity.type
_entity.pdbx_description
1 polymer ?
#
loop_
_entity_poly.entity_id
_entity_poly.type
_entity_poly.pdbx_seq_one_letter_code
_entity_poly.pdbx_strand_id
1 'polypeptide(L)'
;MSDQNPDAGKSDEFDVAHRLTRLAQIPMLIGLSVGMVLFLITFFVDIYDAVATYEFLDRKKTILLILNLLDMVFIANLVVMVANNTYNTFRLKSSAHGEGFIKESERAYRRMKHRIVSTIVIISSIHVLSELLESPPCSGST
;
A
#
# COMPACT_ATOMS: atom_id res chain seq x y z
N MET A 1 17.49 53.44 19.82
CA MET A 1 18.22 52.16 19.81
C MET A 1 17.25 51.07 19.38
N SER A 2 17.59 50.36 18.33
CA SER A 2 16.84 49.24 17.78
C SER A 2 17.12 48.02 18.62
N ASP A 3 16.22 47.67 19.54
CA ASP A 3 16.30 46.40 20.25
C ASP A 3 15.64 45.31 19.39
N GLN A 4 16.52 44.54 18.76
CA GLN A 4 16.24 43.39 17.92
C GLN A 4 15.71 42.25 18.80
N ASN A 5 14.40 42.00 18.77
CA ASN A 5 13.79 40.81 19.36
C ASN A 5 14.14 39.56 18.53
N PRO A 6 14.94 38.60 19.03
CA PRO A 6 15.44 37.47 18.24
C PRO A 6 14.50 36.25 18.21
N ASP A 7 13.31 36.31 18.84
CA ASP A 7 12.42 35.15 19.02
C ASP A 7 11.26 35.04 18.02
N ALA A 8 11.25 35.84 16.94
CA ALA A 8 10.15 35.85 15.96
C ALA A 8 10.22 34.72 14.90
N GLY A 9 11.32 33.96 14.81
CA GLY A 9 11.54 33.01 13.70
C GLY A 9 11.18 31.53 13.99
N LYS A 10 11.01 31.13 15.25
CA LYS A 10 10.90 29.70 15.62
C LYS A 10 9.47 29.15 15.60
N SER A 11 8.46 30.03 15.71
CA SER A 11 7.04 29.65 15.65
C SER A 11 6.57 29.40 14.21
N ASP A 12 7.10 30.12 13.23
CA ASP A 12 6.70 29.97 11.83
C ASP A 12 7.24 28.68 11.20
N GLU A 13 8.44 28.23 11.58
CA GLU A 13 9.02 26.98 11.06
C GLU A 13 8.16 25.75 11.42
N PHE A 14 7.57 25.75 12.62
CA PHE A 14 6.67 24.68 13.07
C PHE A 14 5.31 24.72 12.37
N ASP A 15 4.79 25.91 12.03
CA ASP A 15 3.53 26.07 11.31
C ASP A 15 3.67 25.71 9.82
N VAL A 16 4.81 26.06 9.20
CA VAL A 16 5.12 25.67 7.81
C VAL A 16 5.27 24.16 7.69
N ALA A 17 6.01 23.50 8.60
CA ALA A 17 6.13 22.04 8.61
C ALA A 17 4.76 21.35 8.77
N HIS A 18 3.88 21.94 9.59
CA HIS A 18 2.53 21.44 9.80
C HIS A 18 1.64 21.61 8.54
N ARG A 19 1.72 22.76 7.85
CA ARG A 19 0.97 23.02 6.61
C ARG A 19 1.45 22.19 5.44
N LEU A 20 2.76 21.99 5.31
CA LEU A 20 3.36 21.11 4.30
C LEU A 20 2.86 19.67 4.45
N THR A 21 2.79 19.15 5.69
CA THR A 21 2.27 17.81 5.96
C THR A 21 0.80 17.69 5.57
N ARG A 22 -0.03 18.70 5.89
CA ARG A 22 -1.46 18.73 5.53
C ARG A 22 -1.64 18.78 4.01
N LEU A 23 -0.86 19.61 3.32
CA LEU A 23 -0.89 19.73 1.87
C LEU A 23 -0.38 18.49 1.16
N ALA A 24 0.58 17.75 1.73
CA ALA A 24 1.07 16.49 1.17
C ALA A 24 0.07 15.33 1.34
N GLN A 25 -0.74 15.35 2.40
CA GLN A 25 -1.68 14.27 2.71
C GLN A 25 -2.91 14.25 1.78
N ILE A 26 -3.35 15.41 1.28
CA ILE A 26 -4.48 15.55 0.34
C ILE A 26 -4.21 14.93 -1.05
N PRO A 27 -3.11 15.26 -1.77
CA PRO A 27 -2.83 14.70 -3.08
C PRO A 27 -2.52 13.21 -3.00
N MET A 28 -1.92 12.76 -1.89
CA MET A 28 -1.72 11.33 -1.64
C MET A 28 -3.06 10.58 -1.59
N LEU A 29 -4.07 11.11 -0.87
CA LEU A 29 -5.39 10.48 -0.79
C LEU A 29 -6.11 10.44 -2.15
N ILE A 30 -6.03 11.53 -2.91
CA ILE A 30 -6.63 11.61 -4.26
C ILE A 30 -5.95 10.63 -5.21
N GLY A 31 -4.61 10.61 -5.23
CA GLY A 31 -3.83 9.68 -6.05
C GLY A 31 -4.13 8.22 -5.70
N LEU A 32 -4.30 7.92 -4.41
CA LEU A 32 -4.67 6.58 -3.94
C LEU A 32 -6.07 6.16 -4.41
N SER A 33 -7.04 7.08 -4.38
CA SER A 33 -8.40 6.83 -4.85
C SER A 33 -8.44 6.57 -6.35
N VAL A 34 -7.73 7.37 -7.14
CA VAL A 34 -7.61 7.18 -8.59
C VAL A 34 -6.90 5.86 -8.89
N GLY A 35 -5.81 5.58 -8.18
CA GLY A 35 -5.07 4.32 -8.29
C GLY A 35 -5.94 3.10 -8.02
N MET A 36 -6.80 3.13 -6.99
CA MET A 36 -7.73 2.04 -6.72
C MET A 36 -8.74 1.80 -7.85
N VAL A 37 -9.25 2.87 -8.45
CA VAL A 37 -10.17 2.75 -9.60
C VAL A 37 -9.46 2.15 -10.81
N LEU A 38 -8.22 2.57 -11.08
CA LEU A 38 -7.42 2.00 -12.17
C LEU A 38 -7.13 0.51 -11.93
N PHE A 39 -6.69 0.13 -10.73
CA PHE A 39 -6.46 -1.28 -10.38
C PHE A 39 -7.71 -2.13 -10.56
N LEU A 40 -8.87 -1.62 -10.16
CA LEU A 40 -10.13 -2.33 -10.32
C LEU A 40 -10.44 -2.56 -11.81
N ILE A 41 -10.27 -1.55 -12.66
CA ILE A 41 -10.49 -1.66 -14.10
C ILE A 41 -9.52 -2.67 -14.72
N THR A 42 -8.22 -2.57 -14.43
CA THR A 42 -7.20 -3.48 -14.95
C THR A 42 -7.48 -4.93 -14.55
N PHE A 43 -7.90 -5.16 -13.30
CA PHE A 43 -8.27 -6.50 -12.82
C PHE A 43 -9.40 -7.13 -13.65
N PHE A 44 -10.44 -6.36 -13.99
CA PHE A 44 -11.52 -6.86 -14.84
C PHE A 44 -11.07 -7.11 -16.28
N VAL A 45 -10.19 -6.27 -16.83
CA VAL A 45 -9.63 -6.45 -18.17
C VAL A 45 -8.78 -7.71 -18.24
N ASP A 46 -7.88 -7.94 -17.28
CA ASP A 46 -7.03 -9.13 -17.24
C ASP A 46 -7.87 -10.43 -17.18
N ILE A 47 -8.95 -10.43 -16.40
CA ILE A 47 -9.88 -11.57 -16.34
C ILE A 47 -10.59 -11.77 -17.69
N TYR A 48 -11.05 -10.68 -18.31
CA TYR A 48 -11.74 -10.75 -19.59
C TYR A 48 -10.82 -11.30 -20.69
N ASP A 49 -9.58 -10.81 -20.76
CA ASP A 49 -8.58 -11.27 -21.73
C ASP A 49 -8.18 -12.73 -21.49
N ALA A 50 -8.09 -13.16 -20.23
CA ALA A 50 -7.84 -14.56 -19.88
C ALA A 50 -8.91 -15.50 -20.45
N VAL A 51 -10.17 -15.10 -20.30
CA VAL A 51 -11.35 -15.86 -20.77
C VAL A 51 -11.44 -15.83 -22.29
N ALA A 52 -11.19 -14.68 -22.90
CA ALA A 52 -11.27 -14.50 -24.35
C ALA A 52 -10.18 -15.27 -25.11
N THR A 53 -8.97 -15.38 -24.55
CA THR A 53 -7.81 -15.96 -25.24
C THR A 53 -7.69 -17.48 -25.04
N TYR A 54 -8.59 -18.10 -24.25
CA TYR A 54 -8.53 -19.52 -23.88
C TYR A 54 -7.14 -19.97 -23.35
N GLU A 55 -6.40 -19.07 -22.72
CA GLU A 55 -5.06 -19.36 -22.17
C GLU A 55 -5.10 -20.42 -21.04
N PHE A 56 -6.30 -20.77 -20.57
CA PHE A 56 -6.57 -21.88 -19.67
C PHE A 56 -6.24 -23.28 -20.24
N LEU A 57 -6.05 -23.41 -21.56
CA LEU A 57 -5.72 -24.70 -22.18
C LEU A 57 -4.28 -25.15 -21.90
N ASP A 58 -3.37 -24.22 -21.59
CA ASP A 58 -2.02 -24.53 -21.16
C ASP A 58 -1.87 -24.34 -19.65
N ARG A 59 -1.40 -25.39 -18.98
CA ARG A 59 -1.23 -25.43 -17.52
C ARG A 59 -0.25 -24.35 -17.06
N LYS A 60 0.81 -24.08 -17.82
CA LYS A 60 1.81 -23.07 -17.48
C LYS A 60 1.24 -21.66 -17.56
N LYS A 61 0.54 -21.35 -18.65
CA LYS A 61 -0.12 -20.03 -18.84
C LYS A 61 -1.16 -19.75 -17.77
N THR A 62 -1.94 -20.74 -17.39
CA THR A 62 -2.94 -20.61 -16.31
C THR A 62 -2.29 -20.21 -14.98
N ILE A 63 -1.16 -20.83 -14.62
CA ILE A 63 -0.44 -20.52 -13.38
C ILE A 63 0.12 -19.10 -13.42
N LEU A 64 0.75 -18.69 -14.52
CA LEU A 64 1.28 -17.33 -14.68
C LEU A 64 0.18 -16.26 -14.64
N LEU A 65 -0.98 -16.53 -15.24
CA LEU A 65 -2.13 -15.64 -15.20
C LEU A 65 -2.62 -15.44 -13.74
N ILE A 66 -2.85 -16.54 -13.01
CA ILE A 66 -3.28 -16.49 -11.62
C ILE A 66 -2.24 -15.78 -10.74
N LEU A 67 -0.95 -16.02 -10.99
CA LEU A 67 0.14 -15.35 -10.28
C LEU A 67 0.09 -13.83 -10.44
N ASN A 68 -0.11 -13.35 -11.67
CA ASN A 68 -0.18 -11.92 -11.99
C ASN A 68 -1.44 -11.27 -11.39
N LEU A 69 -2.59 -11.93 -11.51
CA LEU A 69 -3.85 -11.52 -10.88
C LEU A 69 -3.71 -11.41 -9.36
N LEU A 70 -3.01 -12.35 -8.74
CA LEU A 70 -2.81 -12.37 -7.30
C LEU A 70 -1.91 -11.21 -6.85
N ASP A 71 -0.83 -10.91 -7.57
CA ASP A 71 0.07 -9.80 -7.24
C ASP A 71 -0.68 -8.44 -7.27
N MET A 72 -1.50 -8.20 -8.30
CA MET A 72 -2.38 -7.02 -8.38
C MET A 72 -3.32 -6.89 -7.17
N VAL A 73 -3.94 -7.99 -6.73
CA VAL A 73 -4.83 -8.01 -5.54
C VAL A 73 -4.04 -7.71 -4.26
N PHE A 74 -2.81 -8.22 -4.17
CA PHE A 74 -1.93 -7.96 -3.03
C PHE A 74 -1.54 -6.49 -2.92
N ILE A 75 -1.19 -5.86 -4.04
CA ILE A 75 -0.92 -4.42 -4.11
C ILE A 75 -2.18 -3.63 -3.71
N ALA A 76 -3.36 -3.98 -4.21
CA ALA A 76 -4.61 -3.33 -3.83
C ALA A 76 -4.89 -3.44 -2.32
N ASN A 77 -4.61 -4.59 -1.71
CA ASN A 77 -4.80 -4.80 -0.27
C ASN A 77 -3.82 -3.95 0.57
N LEU A 78 -2.58 -3.77 0.10
CA LEU A 78 -1.61 -2.82 0.68
C LEU A 78 -2.09 -1.37 0.53
N VAL A 79 -2.62 -1.01 -0.63
CA VAL A 79 -3.17 0.32 -0.91
C VAL A 79 -4.33 0.64 0.04
N VAL A 80 -5.29 -0.27 0.20
CA VAL A 80 -6.43 -0.10 1.12
C VAL A 80 -5.95 0.06 2.57
N MET A 81 -4.89 -0.65 2.95
CA MET A 81 -4.28 -0.51 4.26
C MET A 81 -3.67 0.87 4.50
N VAL A 82 -2.94 1.41 3.51
CA VAL A 82 -2.38 2.77 3.56
C VAL A 82 -3.51 3.80 3.56
N ALA A 83 -4.54 3.62 2.72
CA ALA A 83 -5.71 4.49 2.65
C ALA A 83 -6.37 4.67 4.03
N ASN A 84 -6.61 3.55 4.72
CA ASN A 84 -7.22 3.55 6.04
C ASN A 84 -6.33 4.22 7.09
N ASN A 85 -5.00 4.05 7.02
CA ASN A 85 -4.07 4.74 7.92
C ASN A 85 -4.08 6.26 7.70
N THR A 86 -4.07 6.71 6.44
CA THR A 86 -4.12 8.12 6.06
C THR A 86 -5.46 8.76 6.47
N TYR A 87 -6.58 8.05 6.28
CA TYR A 87 -7.91 8.50 6.70
C TYR A 87 -8.03 8.63 8.22
N ASN A 88 -7.53 7.64 8.97
CA ASN A 88 -7.53 7.70 10.44
C ASN A 88 -6.65 8.88 10.92
N THR A 89 -5.46 9.07 10.37
CA THR A 89 -4.57 10.18 10.74
C THR A 89 -5.20 11.55 10.46
N PHE A 90 -5.91 11.71 9.33
CA PHE A 90 -6.63 12.95 9.01
C PHE A 90 -7.76 13.25 10.00
N ARG A 91 -8.55 12.23 10.35
CA ARG A 91 -9.65 12.36 11.31
C ARG A 91 -9.18 12.56 12.75
N LEU A 92 -8.19 11.78 13.20
CA LEU A 92 -7.63 11.86 14.55
C LEU A 92 -7.03 13.25 14.83
N LYS A 93 -6.44 13.90 13.82
CA LYS A 93 -5.89 15.25 13.96
C LYS A 93 -6.96 16.35 13.91
N SER A 94 -8.15 16.05 13.39
CA SER A 94 -9.33 16.93 13.46
C SER A 94 -10.06 16.82 14.81
N SER A 95 -9.89 15.71 15.54
CA SER A 95 -10.51 15.47 16.85
C SER A 95 -9.57 15.71 18.03
N ALA A 96 -8.50 16.49 17.86
CA ALA A 96 -7.53 16.80 18.90
C ALA A 96 -8.11 17.72 20.00
N HIS A 97 -8.92 17.12 20.87
CA HIS A 97 -9.24 17.58 22.22
C HIS A 97 -9.48 16.33 23.07
N GLY A 98 -8.44 15.80 23.73
CA GLY A 98 -8.62 14.73 24.73
C GLY A 98 -7.48 13.72 24.82
N GLU A 99 -7.01 13.49 26.04
CA GLU A 99 -5.86 12.67 26.44
C GLU A 99 -6.02 11.13 26.25
N GLY A 100 -7.03 10.66 25.52
CA GLY A 100 -7.23 9.24 25.16
C GLY A 100 -6.36 8.74 24.00
N PHE A 101 -5.55 9.62 23.41
CA PHE A 101 -4.93 9.51 22.08
C PHE A 101 -3.75 8.53 21.97
N ILE A 102 -2.97 8.32 23.04
CA ILE A 102 -1.76 7.48 23.01
C ILE A 102 -2.09 5.98 22.95
N LYS A 103 -3.23 5.56 23.51
CA LYS A 103 -3.60 4.14 23.64
C LYS A 103 -4.20 3.55 22.35
N GLU A 104 -4.79 4.38 21.49
CA GLU A 104 -5.31 3.95 20.19
C GLU A 104 -4.23 3.90 19.09
N SER A 105 -3.28 4.83 19.09
CA SER A 105 -2.19 4.88 18.11
C SER A 105 -1.27 3.65 18.22
N GLU A 106 -0.95 3.20 19.43
CA GLU A 106 -0.14 2.00 19.65
C GLU A 106 -0.86 0.70 19.22
N ARG A 107 -2.17 0.63 19.40
CA ARG A 107 -3.01 -0.49 18.93
C ARG A 107 -3.15 -0.49 17.40
N ALA A 108 -3.29 0.69 16.81
CA ALA A 108 -3.30 0.85 15.35
C ALA A 108 -1.95 0.44 14.75
N TYR A 109 -0.83 0.83 15.37
CA TYR A 109 0.51 0.43 14.97
C TYR A 109 0.73 -1.10 15.09
N ARG A 110 0.24 -1.73 16.16
CA ARG A 110 0.27 -3.20 16.32
C ARG A 110 -0.52 -3.94 15.25
N ARG A 111 -1.71 -3.46 14.88
CA ARG A 111 -2.50 -4.06 13.77
C ARG A 111 -1.86 -3.81 12.40
N MET A 112 -1.21 -2.66 12.22
CA MET A 112 -0.47 -2.32 11.01
C MET A 112 0.74 -3.25 10.82
N LYS A 113 1.52 -3.50 11.89
CA LYS A 113 2.70 -4.36 11.82
C LYS A 113 2.36 -5.82 11.42
N HIS A 114 1.31 -6.40 12.00
CA HIS A 114 0.92 -7.78 11.67
C HIS A 114 0.39 -7.94 10.25
N ARG A 115 -0.32 -6.93 9.73
CA ARG A 115 -0.85 -6.96 8.37
C ARG A 115 0.25 -6.88 7.32
N ILE A 116 1.23 -6.00 7.50
CA ILE A 116 2.37 -5.86 6.57
C ILE A 116 3.18 -7.16 6.50
N VAL A 117 3.53 -7.75 7.64
CA VAL A 117 4.35 -8.97 7.68
C VAL A 117 3.63 -10.14 7.03
N SER A 118 2.33 -10.30 7.27
CA SER A 118 1.53 -11.35 6.62
C SER A 118 1.48 -11.18 5.11
N THR A 119 1.32 -9.96 4.63
CA THR A 119 1.20 -9.67 3.19
C THR A 119 2.52 -9.93 2.46
N ILE A 120 3.65 -9.51 3.05
CA ILE A 120 5.00 -9.76 2.50
C ILE A 120 5.30 -11.26 2.43
N VAL A 121 4.96 -12.02 3.48
CA VAL A 121 5.18 -13.48 3.50
C VAL A 121 4.42 -14.16 2.37
N ILE A 122 3.16 -13.78 2.14
CA ILE A 122 2.36 -14.42 1.09
C ILE A 122 2.86 -14.06 -0.32
N ILE A 123 3.18 -12.78 -0.58
CA ILE A 123 3.76 -12.35 -1.89
C ILE A 123 5.05 -13.11 -2.15
N SER A 124 5.96 -13.14 -1.17
CA SER A 124 7.26 -13.79 -1.33
C SER A 124 7.13 -15.30 -1.53
N SER A 125 6.24 -15.97 -0.81
CA SER A 125 6.01 -17.42 -0.99
C SER A 125 5.48 -17.76 -2.38
N ILE A 126 4.62 -16.91 -2.93
CA ILE A 126 4.02 -17.13 -4.24
C ILE A 126 5.03 -16.87 -5.36
N HIS A 127 5.83 -15.81 -5.23
CA HIS A 127 6.90 -15.50 -6.17
C HIS A 127 7.93 -16.64 -6.24
N VAL A 128 8.37 -17.15 -5.08
CA VAL A 128 9.31 -18.28 -5.00
C VAL A 128 8.70 -19.55 -5.59
N LEU A 129 7.42 -19.84 -5.32
CA LEU A 129 6.77 -21.04 -5.86
C LEU A 129 6.68 -20.99 -7.39
N SER A 130 6.41 -19.83 -7.98
CA SER A 130 6.39 -19.67 -9.43
C SER A 130 7.77 -19.79 -10.05
N GLU A 131 8.80 -19.26 -9.41
CA GLU A 131 10.19 -19.38 -9.89
C GLU A 131 10.66 -20.84 -9.87
N LEU A 132 10.28 -21.61 -8.85
CA LEU A 132 10.56 -23.06 -8.77
C LEU A 132 9.83 -23.89 -9.83
N LEU A 133 8.62 -23.49 -10.24
CA LEU A 133 7.86 -24.19 -11.28
C LEU A 133 8.36 -23.87 -12.68
N GLU A 134 8.96 -22.69 -12.88
CA GLU A 134 9.54 -22.27 -14.15
C GLU A 134 10.94 -22.88 -14.37
N SER A 135 11.69 -23.17 -13.30
CA SER A 135 12.92 -23.96 -13.37
C SER A 135 12.59 -25.46 -13.35
N PRO A 136 12.57 -26.19 -14.49
CA PRO A 136 12.51 -27.64 -14.42
C PRO A 136 13.73 -28.14 -13.61
N PRO A 137 13.58 -29.17 -12.76
CA PRO A 137 14.73 -29.75 -12.09
C PRO A 137 15.69 -30.22 -13.19
N CYS A 138 16.91 -29.67 -13.18
CA CYS A 138 18.01 -30.21 -13.97
C CYS A 138 18.17 -31.67 -13.55
N SER A 139 17.58 -32.56 -14.36
CA SER A 139 17.82 -33.98 -14.32
C SER A 139 19.29 -34.15 -14.66
N GLY A 140 20.11 -34.33 -13.62
CA GLY A 140 21.49 -34.79 -13.78
C GLY A 140 21.47 -36.11 -14.53
N SER A 141 21.73 -36.05 -15.83
CA SER A 141 22.04 -37.20 -16.64
C SER A 141 23.46 -37.65 -16.30
N THR A 142 23.54 -38.87 -15.79
CA THR A 142 24.64 -39.84 -15.94
C THR A 142 25.40 -39.71 -17.25
#